data_AF-A0A5B8NQA1-F1
#
_entry.id   AF-A0A5B8NQA1-F1
#
_cell.length_a   1.000
_cell.length_b   1.000
_cell.length_c   1.000
_cell.angle_alpha   90.00
_cell.angle_beta   90.00
_cell.angle_gamma   90.00
#
_symmetry.space_group_name_H-M   'P 1'
#
loop_
_entity.id
_entity.type
_entity.pdbx_description
1 polymer ?
#
loop_
_entity_poly.entity_id
_entity_poly.type
_entity_poly.pdbx_seq_one_letter_code
_entity_poly.pdbx_strand_id
1 'polypeptide(L)'
;MNENIPEEALQQMAQDENWNVRCKVASNPNTPEALLQQLAQDKRSEVRREVVSNPNTPEALLQQLAQDESSEVRKKVASNPNTPEALFQQLAQDEDSRVRLKLARNPNTPEALLQQLGQDEKYSVREEVASNSNTPEALLQQLALDEDSRVRLKLARNPNTPEVLLQQLGQDEDSSVREEVASNSNTSEEALQQLGQDENYSVRQELARNPNTPEALLQQLRKDEDEESLNEEEKYLIYYAKEGDIKSWNQWKRDYEEAKQNEDEDEYEHLMGERELIGFRSGLNLSGLDLSRANLRCVNLSGVNLSNADLSYADLEQVNLDNANIEGANFSLANLEGAWMNDMKARGAVFSNANLEYAALHGDLVDIDLSDAKFGGDRCWLQGDLTNANLEDAYLENANMKNSILKGANMINTNLRNADLSGADLEGADLTDANLKGANLKGTILEENE
;
A
#
# COMPACT_ATOMS: atom_id res chain seq x y z
N MET A 1 6.41 -31.92 -21.31
CA MET A 1 6.33 -33.27 -21.89
C MET A 1 7.75 -33.81 -21.96
N ASN A 2 7.99 -35.11 -21.89
CA ASN A 2 9.36 -35.64 -22.02
C ASN A 2 9.93 -35.21 -23.39
N GLU A 3 11.08 -34.54 -23.41
CA GLU A 3 11.70 -34.05 -24.65
C GLU A 3 12.17 -35.23 -25.52
N ASN A 4 12.45 -36.39 -24.93
CA ASN A 4 13.01 -37.56 -25.63
C ASN A 4 11.94 -38.55 -26.14
N ILE A 5 10.74 -38.08 -26.49
CA ILE A 5 9.71 -38.97 -27.05
C ILE A 5 10.12 -39.38 -28.47
N PRO A 6 10.14 -40.68 -28.81
CA PRO A 6 10.43 -41.15 -30.16
C PRO A 6 9.46 -40.57 -31.20
N GLU A 7 9.95 -40.32 -32.41
CA GLU A 7 9.16 -39.76 -33.52
C GLU A 7 7.86 -40.55 -33.79
N GLU A 8 7.93 -41.88 -33.77
CA GLU A 8 6.76 -42.75 -33.96
C GLU A 8 5.67 -42.53 -32.90
N ALA A 9 6.06 -42.28 -31.65
CA ALA A 9 5.14 -41.97 -30.57
C ALA A 9 4.54 -40.57 -30.72
N LEU A 10 5.35 -39.58 -31.14
CA LEU A 10 4.84 -38.24 -31.48
C LEU A 10 3.81 -38.31 -32.62
N GLN A 11 4.04 -39.14 -33.64
CA GLN A 11 3.12 -39.31 -34.76
C GLN A 11 1.75 -39.87 -34.32
N GLN A 12 1.74 -40.88 -33.43
CA GLN A 12 0.49 -41.41 -32.87
C GLN A 12 -0.24 -40.35 -32.04
N MET A 13 0.49 -39.63 -31.19
CA MET A 13 -0.07 -38.61 -30.32
C MET A 13 -0.56 -37.37 -31.08
N ALA A 14 0.01 -37.07 -32.25
CA ALA A 14 -0.46 -35.99 -33.12
C ALA A 14 -1.86 -36.26 -33.72
N GLN A 15 -2.34 -37.51 -33.65
CA GLN A 15 -3.66 -37.93 -34.13
C GLN A 15 -4.65 -38.21 -32.98
N ASP A 16 -4.24 -37.99 -31.73
CA ASP A 16 -5.07 -38.25 -30.55
C ASP A 16 -6.36 -37.39 -30.59
N GLU A 17 -7.51 -37.97 -30.21
CA GLU A 17 -8.79 -37.23 -30.19
C GLU A 17 -8.75 -36.05 -29.21
N ASN A 18 -7.98 -36.17 -28.13
CA ASN A 18 -7.79 -35.14 -27.14
C ASN A 18 -6.85 -34.05 -27.66
N TRP A 19 -7.43 -32.87 -27.94
CA TRP A 19 -6.69 -31.72 -28.43
C TRP A 19 -5.55 -31.27 -27.48
N ASN A 20 -5.67 -31.53 -26.17
CA ASN A 20 -4.58 -31.25 -25.23
C ASN A 20 -3.35 -32.11 -25.50
N VAL A 21 -3.53 -33.37 -25.88
CA VAL A 21 -2.41 -34.27 -26.24
C VAL A 21 -1.73 -33.73 -27.49
N ARG A 22 -2.52 -33.32 -28.50
CA ARG A 22 -2.00 -32.70 -29.72
C ARG A 22 -1.29 -31.37 -29.48
N CYS A 23 -1.77 -30.53 -28.56
CA CYS A 23 -1.07 -29.33 -28.11
C CYS A 23 0.31 -29.65 -27.50
N LYS A 24 0.42 -30.73 -26.73
CA LYS A 24 1.71 -31.15 -26.14
C LYS A 24 2.67 -31.70 -27.18
N VAL A 25 2.18 -32.34 -28.23
CA VAL A 25 2.99 -32.69 -29.41
C VAL A 25 3.43 -31.43 -30.14
N ALA A 26 2.50 -30.51 -30.44
CA ALA A 26 2.79 -29.27 -31.15
C ALA A 26 3.86 -28.41 -30.46
N SER A 27 3.85 -28.32 -29.13
CA SER A 27 4.83 -27.55 -28.33
C SER A 27 6.14 -28.29 -28.03
N ASN A 28 6.28 -29.57 -28.38
CA ASN A 28 7.50 -30.33 -28.11
C ASN A 28 8.63 -29.91 -29.09
N PRO A 29 9.80 -29.44 -28.60
CA PRO A 29 10.90 -29.00 -29.46
C PRO A 29 11.37 -30.04 -30.47
N ASN A 30 11.22 -31.33 -30.18
CA ASN A 30 11.66 -32.43 -31.05
C ASN A 30 10.59 -32.89 -32.05
N THR A 31 9.46 -32.18 -32.16
CA THR A 31 8.41 -32.51 -33.13
C THR A 31 8.91 -32.26 -34.56
N PRO A 32 8.94 -33.30 -35.43
CA PRO A 32 9.35 -33.13 -36.82
C PRO A 32 8.49 -32.14 -37.58
N GLU A 33 9.10 -31.45 -38.54
CA GLU A 33 8.42 -30.47 -39.40
C GLU A 33 7.15 -31.03 -40.07
N ALA A 34 7.17 -32.28 -40.55
CA ALA A 34 6.00 -32.91 -41.16
C ALA A 34 4.80 -33.02 -40.19
N LEU A 35 5.06 -33.28 -38.90
CA LEU A 35 4.01 -33.32 -37.88
C LEU A 35 3.55 -31.90 -37.50
N LEU A 36 4.47 -30.93 -37.45
CA LEU A 36 4.07 -29.53 -37.28
C LEU A 36 3.17 -29.05 -38.42
N GLN A 37 3.46 -29.44 -39.65
CA GLN A 37 2.64 -29.12 -40.82
C GLN A 37 1.23 -29.74 -40.73
N GLN A 38 1.13 -30.99 -40.25
CA GLN A 38 -0.15 -31.62 -39.98
C GLN A 38 -0.93 -30.86 -38.88
N LEU A 39 -0.27 -30.55 -37.76
CA LEU A 39 -0.88 -29.88 -36.62
C LEU A 39 -1.24 -28.40 -36.90
N ALA A 40 -0.56 -27.76 -37.86
CA ALA A 40 -0.89 -26.41 -38.34
C ALA A 40 -2.25 -26.36 -39.04
N GLN A 41 -2.81 -27.50 -39.45
CA GLN A 41 -4.13 -27.62 -40.05
C GLN A 41 -5.18 -28.17 -39.08
N ASP A 42 -4.86 -28.26 -37.77
CA ASP A 42 -5.79 -28.78 -36.77
C ASP A 42 -7.07 -27.95 -36.70
N LYS A 43 -8.21 -28.59 -36.43
CA LYS A 43 -9.51 -27.91 -36.28
C LYS A 43 -9.55 -26.97 -35.08
N ARG A 44 -8.72 -27.21 -34.06
CA ARG A 44 -8.64 -26.40 -32.85
C ARG A 44 -7.55 -25.34 -32.98
N SER A 45 -7.93 -24.08 -32.83
CA SER A 45 -6.99 -22.96 -32.86
C SER A 45 -5.94 -23.06 -31.74
N GLU A 46 -6.26 -23.69 -30.61
CA GLU A 46 -5.32 -23.93 -29.53
C GLU A 46 -4.15 -24.81 -29.98
N VAL A 47 -4.42 -25.87 -30.75
CA VAL A 47 -3.38 -26.76 -31.29
C VAL A 47 -2.51 -25.99 -32.30
N ARG A 48 -3.14 -25.26 -33.22
CA ARG A 48 -2.42 -24.42 -34.21
C ARG A 48 -1.56 -23.34 -33.55
N ARG A 49 -2.04 -22.73 -32.47
CA ARG A 49 -1.28 -21.77 -31.66
C ARG A 49 -0.07 -22.42 -30.98
N GLU A 50 -0.20 -23.64 -30.49
CA GLU A 50 0.94 -24.38 -29.93
C GLU A 50 1.96 -24.76 -31.02
N VAL A 51 1.54 -24.97 -32.28
CA VAL A 51 2.48 -25.12 -33.40
C VAL A 51 3.34 -23.87 -33.51
N VAL A 52 2.74 -22.67 -33.53
CA VAL A 52 3.51 -21.39 -33.56
C VAL A 52 4.45 -21.26 -32.36
N SER A 53 4.09 -21.84 -31.20
CA SER A 53 4.91 -21.76 -29.98
C SER A 53 6.14 -22.67 -30.02
N ASN A 54 6.21 -23.58 -31.00
CA ASN A 54 7.34 -24.47 -31.15
C ASN A 54 8.59 -23.70 -31.59
N PRO A 55 9.73 -23.83 -30.91
CA PRO A 55 10.96 -23.12 -31.29
C PRO A 55 11.45 -23.48 -32.70
N ASN A 56 11.10 -24.66 -33.22
CA ASN A 56 11.49 -25.18 -34.52
C ASN A 56 10.39 -25.03 -35.59
N THR A 57 9.41 -24.14 -35.39
CA THR A 57 8.39 -23.86 -36.41
C THR A 57 9.04 -23.30 -37.67
N PRO A 58 8.90 -23.95 -38.84
CA PRO A 58 9.42 -23.43 -40.09
C PRO A 58 8.74 -22.13 -40.50
N GLU A 59 9.50 -21.26 -41.18
CA GLU A 59 9.02 -19.99 -41.73
C GLU A 59 7.77 -20.15 -42.62
N ALA A 60 7.70 -21.21 -43.45
CA ALA A 60 6.55 -21.48 -44.29
C ALA A 60 5.26 -21.73 -43.48
N LEU A 61 5.36 -22.37 -42.30
CA LEU A 61 4.21 -22.57 -41.41
C LEU A 61 3.85 -21.28 -40.69
N LEU A 62 4.81 -20.45 -40.31
CA LEU A 62 4.53 -19.12 -39.75
C LEU A 62 3.81 -18.23 -40.76
N GLN A 63 4.19 -18.28 -42.04
CA GLN A 63 3.50 -17.59 -43.13
C GLN A 63 2.05 -18.07 -43.29
N GLN A 64 1.82 -19.39 -43.25
CA GLN A 64 0.47 -19.94 -43.29
C GLN A 64 -0.37 -19.48 -42.08
N LEU A 65 0.19 -19.60 -40.87
CA LEU A 65 -0.51 -19.30 -39.61
C LEU A 65 -0.68 -17.80 -39.35
N ALA A 66 0.07 -16.93 -40.04
CA ALA A 66 -0.17 -15.50 -40.04
C ALA A 66 -1.50 -15.11 -40.70
N GLN A 67 -2.08 -16.00 -41.52
CA GLN A 67 -3.38 -15.83 -42.17
C GLN A 67 -4.48 -16.69 -41.52
N ASP A 68 -4.23 -17.24 -40.34
CA ASP A 68 -5.18 -18.11 -39.64
C ASP A 68 -6.49 -17.37 -39.33
N GLU A 69 -7.62 -18.07 -39.43
CA GLU A 69 -8.95 -17.52 -39.09
C GLU A 69 -9.03 -17.02 -37.64
N SER A 70 -8.25 -17.62 -36.73
CA SER A 70 -8.25 -17.30 -35.32
C SER A 70 -7.24 -16.21 -35.03
N SER A 71 -7.72 -15.06 -34.52
CA SER A 71 -6.83 -13.98 -34.10
C SER A 71 -5.89 -14.39 -32.96
N GLU A 72 -6.24 -15.40 -32.15
CA GLU A 72 -5.37 -15.95 -31.12
C GLU A 72 -4.12 -16.64 -31.71
N VAL A 73 -4.24 -17.27 -32.88
CA VAL A 73 -3.12 -17.88 -33.61
C VAL A 73 -2.27 -16.78 -34.25
N ARG A 74 -2.89 -15.85 -34.98
CA ARG A 74 -2.19 -14.72 -35.61
C ARG A 74 -1.43 -13.86 -34.59
N LYS A 75 -2.04 -13.61 -33.42
CA LYS A 75 -1.42 -12.92 -32.28
C LYS A 75 -0.17 -13.65 -31.79
N LYS A 76 -0.21 -14.98 -31.77
CA LYS A 76 0.95 -15.78 -31.38
C LYS A 76 2.06 -15.67 -32.42
N VAL A 77 1.73 -15.64 -33.72
CA VAL A 77 2.71 -15.40 -34.80
C VAL A 77 3.34 -14.02 -34.63
N ALA A 78 2.56 -12.97 -34.39
CA ALA A 78 3.10 -11.63 -34.15
C ALA A 78 4.09 -11.54 -32.98
N SER A 79 3.87 -12.31 -31.91
CA SER A 79 4.76 -12.37 -30.74
C SER A 79 5.95 -13.34 -30.86
N ASN A 80 6.03 -14.14 -31.93
CA ASN A 80 7.07 -15.14 -32.07
C ASN A 80 8.40 -14.47 -32.51
N PRO A 81 9.52 -14.67 -31.78
CA PRO A 81 10.82 -14.09 -32.14
C PRO A 81 11.35 -14.52 -33.52
N ASN A 82 10.95 -15.69 -34.01
CA ASN A 82 11.36 -16.25 -35.30
C ASN A 82 10.41 -15.86 -36.45
N THR A 83 9.46 -14.96 -36.22
CA THR A 83 8.55 -14.51 -37.27
C THR A 83 9.32 -13.75 -38.35
N PRO A 84 9.25 -14.19 -39.62
CA PRO A 84 9.92 -13.52 -40.71
C PRO A 84 9.45 -12.08 -40.89
N GLU A 85 10.39 -11.17 -41.16
CA GLU A 85 10.12 -9.75 -41.37
C GLU A 85 9.08 -9.51 -42.49
N ALA A 86 9.09 -10.36 -43.53
CA ALA A 86 8.14 -10.29 -44.64
C ALA A 86 6.66 -10.38 -44.21
N LEU A 87 6.37 -10.94 -43.03
CA LEU A 87 5.02 -11.05 -42.49
C LEU A 87 4.58 -9.84 -41.65
N PHE A 88 5.52 -9.00 -41.21
CA PHE A 88 5.20 -7.92 -40.29
C PHE A 88 4.29 -6.87 -40.90
N GLN A 89 4.44 -6.55 -42.19
CA GLN A 89 3.52 -5.61 -42.87
C GLN A 89 2.07 -6.14 -42.86
N GLN A 90 1.88 -7.45 -43.07
CA GLN A 90 0.57 -8.08 -43.02
C GLN A 90 0.00 -8.02 -41.59
N LEU A 91 0.80 -8.38 -40.60
CA LEU A 91 0.39 -8.42 -39.18
C LEU A 91 0.15 -7.01 -38.61
N ALA A 92 0.84 -5.99 -39.12
CA ALA A 92 0.63 -4.58 -38.75
C ALA A 92 -0.70 -4.02 -39.29
N GLN A 93 -1.31 -4.69 -40.26
CA GLN A 93 -2.61 -4.33 -40.85
C GLN A 93 -3.73 -5.31 -40.43
N ASP A 94 -3.46 -6.20 -39.46
CA ASP A 94 -4.45 -7.16 -38.99
C ASP A 94 -5.69 -6.45 -38.45
N GLU A 95 -6.88 -6.97 -38.74
CA GLU A 95 -8.15 -6.43 -38.25
C GLU A 95 -8.23 -6.43 -36.71
N ASP A 96 -7.61 -7.42 -36.06
CA ASP A 96 -7.61 -7.53 -34.61
C ASP A 96 -6.45 -6.72 -34.02
N SER A 97 -6.81 -5.64 -33.32
CA SER A 97 -5.87 -4.79 -32.60
C SER A 97 -4.93 -5.53 -31.65
N ARG A 98 -5.33 -6.69 -31.09
CA ARG A 98 -4.45 -7.49 -30.21
C ARG A 98 -3.31 -8.16 -30.97
N VAL A 99 -3.49 -8.42 -32.26
CA VAL A 99 -2.41 -8.94 -33.13
C VAL A 99 -1.42 -7.82 -33.40
N ARG A 100 -1.91 -6.63 -33.81
CA ARG A 100 -1.10 -5.43 -34.03
C ARG A 100 -0.32 -5.03 -32.79
N LEU A 101 -0.96 -5.09 -31.62
CA LEU A 101 -0.35 -4.87 -30.30
C LEU A 101 0.82 -5.82 -30.04
N LYS A 102 0.65 -7.13 -30.31
CA LYS A 102 1.75 -8.09 -30.11
C LYS A 102 2.90 -7.90 -31.09
N LEU A 103 2.62 -7.42 -32.30
CA LEU A 103 3.66 -7.02 -33.23
C LEU A 103 4.40 -5.78 -32.71
N ALA A 104 3.67 -4.74 -32.25
CA ALA A 104 4.26 -3.53 -31.68
C ALA A 104 5.23 -3.82 -30.52
N ARG A 105 4.93 -4.82 -29.68
CA ARG A 105 5.80 -5.26 -28.59
C ARG A 105 7.02 -6.10 -29.04
N ASN A 106 6.98 -6.69 -30.22
CA ASN A 106 8.03 -7.60 -30.67
C ASN A 106 9.33 -6.80 -30.89
N PRO A 107 10.46 -7.17 -30.24
CA PRO A 107 11.71 -6.44 -30.39
C PRO A 107 12.22 -6.46 -31.83
N ASN A 108 11.83 -7.43 -32.67
CA ASN A 108 12.28 -7.49 -34.06
C ASN A 108 11.48 -6.60 -35.01
N THR A 109 10.46 -5.87 -34.54
CA THR A 109 9.62 -5.03 -35.40
C THR A 109 10.43 -3.85 -35.98
N PRO A 110 10.53 -3.72 -37.31
CA PRO A 110 11.27 -2.65 -37.96
C PRO A 110 10.72 -1.27 -37.63
N GLU A 111 11.61 -0.28 -37.63
CA GLU A 111 11.31 1.12 -37.35
C GLU A 111 10.13 1.67 -38.18
N ALA A 112 10.12 1.39 -39.49
CA ALA A 112 9.06 1.85 -40.39
C ALA A 112 7.66 1.33 -39.99
N LEU A 113 7.60 0.11 -39.45
CA LEU A 113 6.35 -0.49 -38.98
C LEU A 113 5.97 0.01 -37.59
N LEU A 114 6.93 0.27 -36.72
CA LEU A 114 6.67 0.97 -35.45
C LEU A 114 6.08 2.34 -35.74
N GLN A 115 6.56 3.07 -36.75
CA GLN A 115 5.99 4.36 -37.15
C GLN A 115 4.54 4.26 -37.65
N GLN A 116 4.20 3.21 -38.39
CA GLN A 116 2.82 2.92 -38.76
C GLN A 116 1.95 2.60 -37.53
N LEU A 117 2.43 1.71 -36.65
CA LEU A 117 1.71 1.26 -35.45
C LEU A 117 1.59 2.35 -34.38
N GLY A 118 2.52 3.33 -34.35
CA GLY A 118 2.44 4.50 -33.49
C GLY A 118 1.31 5.47 -33.88
N GLN A 119 0.69 5.27 -35.04
CA GLN A 119 -0.49 6.02 -35.50
C GLN A 119 -1.77 5.16 -35.46
N ASP A 120 -1.73 4.00 -34.79
CA ASP A 120 -2.87 3.09 -34.72
C ASP A 120 -4.07 3.74 -34.02
N GLU A 121 -5.29 3.44 -34.48
CA GLU A 121 -6.52 3.93 -33.87
C GLU A 121 -6.71 3.47 -32.42
N LYS A 122 -6.09 2.35 -32.02
CA LYS A 122 -6.17 1.84 -30.64
C LYS A 122 -4.97 2.31 -29.84
N TYR A 123 -5.24 3.05 -28.76
CA TYR A 123 -4.21 3.49 -27.82
C TYR A 123 -3.37 2.30 -27.31
N SER A 124 -3.97 1.12 -27.11
CA SER A 124 -3.26 -0.06 -26.59
C SER A 124 -2.19 -0.61 -27.55
N VAL A 125 -2.29 -0.32 -28.85
CA VAL A 125 -1.24 -0.64 -29.82
C VAL A 125 -0.12 0.40 -29.72
N ARG A 126 -0.47 1.69 -29.70
CA ARG A 126 0.48 2.81 -29.54
C ARG A 126 1.25 2.70 -28.22
N GLU A 127 0.59 2.24 -27.16
CA GLU A 127 1.15 1.96 -25.84
C GLU A 127 2.30 0.95 -25.91
N GLU A 128 2.13 -0.15 -26.64
CA GLU A 128 3.21 -1.14 -26.81
C GLU A 128 4.34 -0.60 -27.69
N VAL A 129 4.04 0.25 -28.69
CA VAL A 129 5.08 0.96 -29.46
C VAL A 129 5.91 1.85 -28.53
N ALA A 130 5.28 2.62 -27.63
CA ALA A 130 5.99 3.44 -26.66
C ALA A 130 6.90 2.62 -25.73
N SER A 131 6.51 1.38 -25.39
CA SER A 131 7.30 0.49 -24.55
C SER A 131 8.41 -0.29 -25.27
N ASN A 132 8.41 -0.31 -26.60
CA ASN A 132 9.37 -1.09 -27.38
C ASN A 132 10.76 -0.42 -27.35
N SER A 133 11.79 -1.21 -27.05
CA SER A 133 13.17 -0.73 -26.94
C SER A 133 13.75 -0.24 -28.28
N ASN A 134 13.18 -0.66 -29.40
CA ASN A 134 13.62 -0.29 -30.76
C ASN A 134 12.81 0.88 -31.35
N THR A 135 11.95 1.51 -30.57
CA THR A 135 11.20 2.69 -31.00
C THR A 135 12.16 3.87 -31.20
N PRO A 136 12.20 4.46 -32.40
CA PRO A 136 13.13 5.53 -32.70
C PRO A 136 12.76 6.80 -31.94
N GLU A 137 13.76 7.61 -31.60
CA GLU A 137 13.58 8.85 -30.84
C GLU A 137 12.54 9.80 -31.47
N ALA A 138 12.54 9.94 -32.80
CA ALA A 138 11.56 10.78 -33.51
C ALA A 138 10.11 10.31 -33.29
N LEU A 139 9.89 9.00 -33.15
CA LEU A 139 8.57 8.45 -32.86
C LEU A 139 8.24 8.57 -31.37
N LEU A 140 9.20 8.39 -30.47
CA LEU A 140 9.01 8.68 -29.04
C LEU A 140 8.59 10.15 -28.84
N GLN A 141 9.20 11.08 -29.57
CA GLN A 141 8.81 12.50 -29.52
C GLN A 141 7.35 12.72 -29.96
N GLN A 142 6.88 11.99 -30.97
CA GLN A 142 5.48 12.02 -31.38
C GLN A 142 4.56 11.43 -30.30
N LEU A 143 4.92 10.28 -29.72
CA LEU A 143 4.12 9.57 -28.72
C LEU A 143 4.11 10.27 -27.35
N ALA A 144 5.09 11.13 -27.05
CA ALA A 144 5.07 12.00 -25.87
C ALA A 144 3.94 13.04 -25.92
N LEU A 145 3.34 13.26 -27.10
CA LEU A 145 2.18 14.14 -27.32
C LEU A 145 0.89 13.34 -27.61
N ASP A 146 0.88 12.03 -27.34
CA ASP A 146 -0.29 11.20 -27.56
C ASP A 146 -1.46 11.67 -26.68
N GLU A 147 -2.69 11.62 -27.21
CA GLU A 147 -3.88 12.02 -26.46
C GLU A 147 -4.15 11.11 -25.25
N ASP A 148 -3.74 9.84 -25.32
CA ASP A 148 -4.00 8.86 -24.28
C ASP A 148 -2.84 8.80 -23.28
N SER A 149 -3.14 9.07 -22.01
CA SER A 149 -2.12 9.10 -20.97
C SER A 149 -1.45 7.76 -20.73
N ARG A 150 -2.08 6.62 -21.07
CA ARG A 150 -1.45 5.29 -20.94
C ARG A 150 -0.28 5.11 -21.91
N VAL A 151 -0.36 5.73 -23.08
CA VAL A 151 0.73 5.72 -24.06
C VAL A 151 1.91 6.54 -23.53
N ARG A 152 1.63 7.75 -23.05
CA ARG A 152 2.63 8.64 -22.44
C ARG A 152 3.27 8.01 -21.20
N LEU A 153 2.49 7.30 -20.38
CA LEU A 153 2.94 6.54 -19.20
C LEU A 153 3.94 5.44 -19.58
N LYS A 154 3.64 4.62 -20.60
CA LYS A 154 4.60 3.61 -21.07
C LYS A 154 5.86 4.20 -21.66
N LEU A 155 5.75 5.36 -22.31
CA LEU A 155 6.90 6.10 -22.79
C LEU A 155 7.79 6.55 -21.62
N ALA A 156 7.18 7.12 -20.58
CA ALA A 156 7.88 7.53 -19.35
C ALA A 156 8.61 6.34 -18.69
N ARG A 157 8.02 5.14 -18.67
CA ARG A 157 8.65 3.93 -18.12
C ARG A 157 9.77 3.33 -18.99
N ASN A 158 9.82 3.64 -20.29
CA ASN A 158 10.77 3.00 -21.20
C ASN A 158 12.22 3.42 -20.86
N PRO A 159 13.14 2.46 -20.60
CA PRO A 159 14.52 2.76 -20.25
C PRO A 159 15.36 3.33 -21.41
N ASN A 160 14.81 3.43 -22.62
CA ASN A 160 15.45 4.08 -23.76
C ASN A 160 14.90 5.47 -24.03
N THR A 161 13.96 5.96 -23.21
CA THR A 161 13.42 7.31 -23.39
C THR A 161 14.50 8.36 -23.12
N PRO A 162 14.78 9.26 -24.09
CA PRO A 162 15.74 10.33 -23.92
C PRO A 162 15.38 11.26 -22.77
N GLU A 163 16.40 11.77 -22.10
CA GLU A 163 16.31 12.72 -20.99
C GLU A 163 15.41 13.93 -21.30
N VAL A 164 15.52 14.49 -22.51
CA VAL A 164 14.72 15.64 -22.96
C VAL A 164 13.23 15.32 -22.99
N LEU A 165 12.86 14.09 -23.37
CA LEU A 165 11.46 13.66 -23.39
C LEU A 165 10.95 13.35 -21.98
N LEU A 166 11.79 12.78 -21.12
CA LEU A 166 11.45 12.60 -19.69
C LEU A 166 11.23 13.96 -19.01
N GLN A 167 12.03 14.97 -19.32
CA GLN A 167 11.81 16.33 -18.82
C GLN A 167 10.49 16.93 -19.29
N GLN A 168 10.12 16.72 -20.57
CA GLN A 168 8.82 17.14 -21.09
C GLN A 168 7.66 16.41 -20.38
N LEU A 169 7.76 15.09 -20.23
CA LEU A 169 6.74 14.27 -19.56
C LEU A 169 6.69 14.51 -18.05
N GLY A 170 7.73 15.05 -17.43
CA GLY A 170 7.70 15.50 -16.05
C GLY A 170 6.72 16.66 -15.81
N GLN A 171 6.20 17.27 -16.88
CA GLN A 171 5.18 18.32 -16.85
C GLN A 171 3.83 17.84 -17.43
N ASP A 172 3.65 16.52 -17.58
CA ASP A 172 2.42 15.94 -18.10
C ASP A 172 1.21 16.27 -17.23
N GLU A 173 0.03 16.42 -17.81
CA GLU A 173 -1.20 16.68 -17.05
C GLU A 173 -1.63 15.48 -16.19
N ASP A 174 -1.30 14.25 -16.59
CA ASP A 174 -1.64 13.03 -15.86
C ASP A 174 -0.53 12.70 -14.85
N SER A 175 -0.88 12.70 -13.56
CA SER A 175 0.08 12.44 -12.50
C SER A 175 0.69 11.04 -12.56
N SER A 176 -0.02 10.04 -13.11
CA SER A 176 0.51 8.68 -13.30
C SER A 176 1.66 8.65 -14.32
N VAL A 177 1.64 9.57 -15.30
CA VAL A 177 2.74 9.72 -16.26
C VAL A 177 3.95 10.34 -15.57
N ARG A 178 3.73 11.40 -14.78
CA ARG A 178 4.79 12.07 -14.01
C ARG A 178 5.42 11.12 -12.98
N GLU A 179 4.64 10.21 -12.39
CA GLU A 179 5.11 9.16 -11.46
C GLU A 179 6.08 8.18 -12.16
N GLU A 180 5.77 7.74 -13.37
CA GLU A 180 6.70 6.89 -14.15
C GLU A 180 7.97 7.65 -14.56
N VAL A 181 7.89 8.96 -14.81
CA VAL A 181 9.09 9.80 -15.01
C VAL A 181 9.91 9.86 -13.72
N ALA A 182 9.28 10.06 -12.56
CA ALA A 182 9.95 10.09 -11.28
C ALA A 182 10.69 8.79 -10.96
N SER A 183 10.17 7.63 -11.37
CA SER A 183 10.81 6.33 -11.14
C SER A 183 11.84 5.89 -12.21
N ASN A 184 11.88 6.55 -13.37
CA ASN A 184 12.80 6.17 -14.46
C ASN A 184 14.26 6.53 -14.14
N SER A 185 15.17 5.55 -14.27
CA SER A 185 16.60 5.70 -13.97
C SER A 185 17.38 6.58 -14.95
N ASN A 186 16.78 7.03 -16.05
CA ASN A 186 17.38 7.99 -16.98
C ASN A 186 16.88 9.42 -16.75
N THR A 187 15.97 9.64 -15.80
CA THR A 187 15.45 10.97 -15.50
C THR A 187 16.56 11.84 -14.96
N SER A 188 16.68 13.06 -15.50
CA SER A 188 17.72 14.00 -15.14
C SER A 188 17.52 14.55 -13.74
N GLU A 189 18.62 14.97 -13.11
CA GLU A 189 18.56 15.70 -11.86
C GLU A 189 17.66 16.95 -11.96
N GLU A 190 17.67 17.67 -13.09
CA GLU A 190 16.81 18.83 -13.31
C GLU A 190 15.32 18.44 -13.32
N ALA A 191 14.95 17.37 -14.02
CA ALA A 191 13.58 16.88 -14.07
C ALA A 191 13.13 16.34 -12.69
N LEU A 192 14.00 15.62 -11.98
CA LEU A 192 13.72 15.16 -10.61
C LEU A 192 13.52 16.34 -9.65
N GLN A 193 14.30 17.42 -9.78
CA GLN A 193 14.11 18.65 -9.00
C GLN A 193 12.78 19.33 -9.29
N GLN A 194 12.33 19.35 -10.56
CA GLN A 194 11.02 19.88 -10.94
C GLN A 194 9.89 19.04 -10.31
N LEU A 195 9.97 17.71 -10.44
CA LEU A 195 9.02 16.77 -9.84
C LEU A 195 9.05 16.78 -8.31
N GLY A 196 10.14 17.25 -7.70
CA GLY A 196 10.24 17.48 -6.27
C GLY A 196 9.24 18.49 -5.72
N GLN A 197 8.59 19.26 -6.59
CA GLN A 197 7.54 20.22 -6.27
C GLN A 197 6.19 19.82 -6.89
N ASP A 198 6.07 18.57 -7.37
CA ASP A 198 4.85 18.08 -8.00
C ASP A 198 3.68 18.15 -7.01
N GLU A 199 2.50 18.55 -7.46
CA GLU A 199 1.30 18.57 -6.63
C GLU A 199 0.94 17.17 -6.12
N ASN A 200 1.16 16.14 -6.95
CA ASN A 200 0.74 14.79 -6.65
C ASN A 200 1.77 14.07 -5.78
N TYR A 201 1.31 13.61 -4.61
CA TYR A 201 2.19 12.95 -3.65
C TYR A 201 2.85 11.67 -4.18
N SER A 202 2.14 10.82 -4.93
CA SER A 202 2.72 9.57 -5.46
C SER A 202 3.93 9.84 -6.34
N VAL A 203 3.89 10.94 -7.11
CA VAL A 203 5.02 11.40 -7.92
C VAL A 203 6.21 11.77 -7.04
N ARG A 204 5.99 12.55 -5.98
CA ARG A 204 7.03 12.95 -5.02
C ARG A 204 7.61 11.75 -4.25
N GLN A 205 6.78 10.76 -3.92
CA GLN A 205 7.20 9.53 -3.25
C GLN A 205 8.16 8.71 -4.11
N GLU A 206 7.89 8.57 -5.42
CA GLU A 206 8.75 7.78 -6.31
C GLU A 206 10.14 8.42 -6.51
N LEU A 207 10.28 9.73 -6.34
CA LEU A 207 11.59 10.39 -6.30
C LEU A 207 12.45 9.86 -5.16
N ALA A 208 11.88 9.52 -4.00
CA ALA A 208 12.65 8.97 -2.89
C ALA A 208 13.26 7.59 -3.21
N ARG A 209 12.68 6.88 -4.18
CA ARG A 209 13.13 5.55 -4.64
C ARG A 209 14.09 5.62 -5.82
N ASN A 210 14.11 6.72 -6.56
CA ASN A 210 14.95 6.83 -7.75
C ASN A 210 16.44 6.99 -7.35
N PRO A 211 17.34 6.14 -7.89
CA PRO A 211 18.76 6.16 -7.54
C PRO A 211 19.50 7.45 -7.93
N ASN A 212 18.95 8.23 -8.86
CA ASN A 212 19.54 9.49 -9.31
C ASN A 212 19.03 10.71 -8.54
N THR A 213 18.14 10.52 -7.56
CA THR A 213 17.59 11.62 -6.78
C THR A 213 18.67 12.26 -5.91
N PRO A 214 18.91 13.58 -6.04
CA PRO A 214 19.94 14.26 -5.26
C PRO A 214 19.63 14.23 -3.76
N GLU A 215 20.66 14.08 -2.93
CA GLU A 215 20.52 14.05 -1.47
C GLU A 215 19.82 15.31 -0.91
N ALA A 216 20.07 16.48 -1.51
CA ALA A 216 19.40 17.72 -1.12
C ALA A 216 17.88 17.65 -1.34
N LEU A 217 17.44 17.01 -2.43
CA LEU A 217 16.03 16.80 -2.72
C LEU A 217 15.41 15.72 -1.81
N LEU A 218 16.15 14.65 -1.52
CA LEU A 218 15.72 13.66 -0.51
C LEU A 218 15.53 14.27 0.89
N GLN A 219 16.31 15.29 1.24
CA GLN A 219 16.13 16.04 2.49
C GLN A 219 14.91 16.98 2.46
N GLN A 220 14.54 17.47 1.27
CA GLN A 220 13.34 18.27 1.07
C GLN A 220 12.07 17.41 1.09
N LEU A 221 12.08 16.26 0.40
CA LEU A 221 10.96 15.31 0.35
C LEU A 221 10.63 14.69 1.70
N ARG A 222 11.63 14.55 2.59
CA ARG A 222 11.42 14.15 4.00
C ARG A 222 10.53 15.11 4.80
N LYS A 223 10.31 16.33 4.31
CA LYS A 223 9.42 17.33 4.93
C LYS A 223 8.05 17.39 4.25
N ASP A 224 7.81 16.53 3.26
CA ASP A 224 6.72 16.58 2.30
C ASP A 224 5.71 15.41 2.49
N GLU A 225 5.82 14.67 3.60
CA GLU A 225 5.02 13.47 3.88
C GLU A 225 3.56 13.80 4.27
N ASP A 226 2.74 13.81 3.20
CA ASP A 226 1.33 13.43 3.04
C ASP A 226 0.22 14.44 3.36
N GLU A 227 -0.30 15.11 2.31
CA GLU A 227 -1.43 16.02 2.40
C GLU A 227 -2.54 15.83 1.32
N GLU A 228 -2.65 14.75 0.53
CA GLU A 228 -3.67 14.72 -0.57
C GLU A 228 -4.80 13.70 -0.46
N SER A 229 -4.71 12.66 0.39
CA SER A 229 -5.85 11.76 0.68
C SER A 229 -6.62 12.15 1.95
N LEU A 230 -6.10 13.16 2.63
CA LEU A 230 -6.55 13.64 3.92
C LEU A 230 -7.52 14.79 3.70
N ASN A 231 -8.58 14.88 4.48
CA ASN A 231 -9.32 16.13 4.52
C ASN A 231 -8.45 17.22 5.17
N GLU A 232 -8.78 18.48 4.97
CA GLU A 232 -7.98 19.61 5.48
C GLU A 232 -7.73 19.51 7.00
N GLU A 233 -8.64 18.92 7.77
CA GLU A 233 -8.47 18.70 9.21
C GLU A 233 -7.37 17.65 9.51
N GLU A 234 -7.30 16.58 8.73
CA GLU A 234 -6.32 15.49 8.86
C GLU A 234 -4.90 15.94 8.48
N LYS A 235 -4.78 16.76 7.43
CA LYS A 235 -3.53 17.40 7.00
C LYS A 235 -2.95 18.31 8.09
N TYR A 236 -3.81 19.15 8.67
CA TYR A 236 -3.41 20.11 9.70
C TYR A 236 -2.92 19.42 10.98
N LEU A 237 -3.55 18.33 11.38
CA LEU A 237 -3.10 17.54 12.53
C LEU A 237 -1.69 16.99 12.30
N ILE A 238 -1.43 16.42 11.13
CA ILE A 238 -0.12 15.86 10.77
C ILE A 238 0.94 16.96 10.73
N TYR A 239 0.63 18.11 10.14
CA TYR A 239 1.53 19.26 10.08
C TYR A 239 1.95 19.77 11.47
N TYR A 240 0.99 20.00 12.38
CA TYR A 240 1.34 20.47 13.73
C TYR A 240 1.97 19.37 14.60
N ALA A 241 1.57 18.12 14.40
CA ALA A 241 2.13 17.00 15.15
C ALA A 241 3.55 16.63 14.70
N LYS A 242 3.91 16.84 13.43
CA LYS A 242 5.26 16.57 12.91
C LYS A 242 6.18 17.80 12.93
N GLU A 243 5.66 19.03 12.76
CA GLU A 243 6.49 20.26 12.61
C GLU A 243 6.08 21.51 13.45
N GLY A 244 4.98 21.53 14.22
CA GLY A 244 4.38 22.78 14.78
C GLY A 244 4.64 23.16 16.26
N ASP A 245 4.26 24.40 16.63
CA ASP A 245 4.30 24.94 18.00
C ASP A 245 3.00 24.63 18.79
N ILE A 246 3.04 23.56 19.58
CA ILE A 246 1.96 23.03 20.42
C ILE A 246 1.37 24.08 21.41
N LYS A 247 2.07 25.19 21.68
CA LYS A 247 1.56 26.25 22.57
C LYS A 247 0.46 27.10 21.92
N SER A 248 0.59 27.39 20.63
CA SER A 248 -0.42 28.15 19.88
C SER A 248 -1.71 27.35 19.75
N TRP A 249 -1.59 26.04 19.55
CA TRP A 249 -2.71 25.09 19.55
C TRP A 249 -3.50 25.08 20.87
N ASN A 250 -2.78 24.94 22.00
CA ASN A 250 -3.39 24.86 23.31
C ASN A 250 -4.01 26.20 23.77
N GLN A 251 -3.46 27.33 23.32
CA GLN A 251 -4.02 28.65 23.59
C GLN A 251 -5.35 28.84 22.83
N TRP A 252 -5.36 28.54 21.53
CA TRP A 252 -6.56 28.63 20.70
C TRP A 252 -7.71 27.76 21.22
N LYS A 253 -7.44 26.52 21.66
CA LYS A 253 -8.48 25.61 22.14
C LYS A 253 -9.13 26.07 23.45
N ARG A 254 -8.36 26.69 24.35
CA ARG A 254 -8.91 27.29 25.58
C ARG A 254 -9.83 28.45 25.24
N ASP A 255 -9.38 29.33 24.37
CA ASP A 255 -10.13 30.52 23.97
C ASP A 255 -11.45 30.11 23.24
N TYR A 256 -11.42 29.03 22.45
CA TYR A 256 -12.61 28.45 21.81
C TYR A 256 -13.61 27.82 22.80
N GLU A 257 -13.15 26.99 23.74
CA GLU A 257 -14.04 26.35 24.73
C GLU A 257 -14.66 27.38 25.69
N GLU A 258 -13.92 28.43 26.03
CA GLU A 258 -14.36 29.53 26.89
C GLU A 258 -15.40 30.43 26.19
N ALA A 259 -15.19 30.78 24.92
CA ALA A 259 -16.17 31.50 24.10
C ALA A 259 -17.46 30.69 23.89
N LYS A 260 -17.36 29.36 23.71
CA LYS A 260 -18.51 28.46 23.56
C LYS A 260 -19.34 28.34 24.84
N GLN A 261 -18.72 28.33 26.01
CA GLN A 261 -19.42 28.28 27.30
C GLN A 261 -20.12 29.59 27.65
N ASN A 262 -19.59 30.72 27.17
CA ASN A 262 -20.11 32.05 27.48
C ASN A 262 -21.19 32.54 26.52
N GLU A 263 -21.56 31.73 25.50
CA GLU A 263 -22.55 32.08 24.46
C GLU A 263 -22.25 33.42 23.75
N ASP A 264 -20.97 33.80 23.66
CA ASP A 264 -20.54 35.07 23.05
C ASP A 264 -20.40 34.91 21.53
N GLU A 265 -21.47 35.19 20.80
CA GLU A 265 -21.58 34.95 19.35
C GLU A 265 -20.53 35.71 18.53
N ASP A 266 -20.08 36.90 18.96
CA ASP A 266 -19.13 37.73 18.20
C ASP A 266 -17.68 37.23 18.36
N GLU A 267 -17.28 36.79 19.55
CA GLU A 267 -15.97 36.15 19.77
C GLU A 267 -15.94 34.74 19.16
N TYR A 268 -17.09 34.05 19.18
CA TYR A 268 -17.29 32.79 18.47
C TYR A 268 -17.23 32.96 16.95
N GLU A 269 -17.75 34.05 16.40
CA GLU A 269 -17.65 34.40 14.97
C GLU A 269 -16.26 34.93 14.59
N HIS A 270 -15.55 35.62 15.49
CA HIS A 270 -14.19 36.07 15.22
C HIS A 270 -13.20 34.89 15.20
N LEU A 271 -13.33 33.98 16.16
CA LEU A 271 -12.64 32.69 16.16
C LEU A 271 -13.18 31.74 15.06
N MET A 272 -14.31 32.04 14.38
CA MET A 272 -14.78 31.44 13.10
C MET A 272 -14.14 32.08 11.86
N GLY A 273 -13.72 33.35 11.94
CA GLY A 273 -13.15 34.07 10.81
C GLY A 273 -11.72 33.61 10.47
N GLU A 274 -11.00 33.07 11.46
CA GLU A 274 -9.69 32.43 11.28
C GLU A 274 -9.83 30.91 10.95
N ARG A 275 -11.05 30.42 10.66
CA ARG A 275 -11.53 29.06 11.03
C ARG A 275 -12.02 28.15 9.91
N GLU A 276 -11.43 28.11 8.73
CA GLU A 276 -11.72 26.96 7.85
C GLU A 276 -10.99 25.66 8.25
N LEU A 277 -10.16 25.66 9.30
CA LEU A 277 -9.23 24.55 9.56
C LEU A 277 -9.19 23.93 10.96
N ILE A 278 -9.89 24.47 11.96
CA ILE A 278 -9.79 23.90 13.32
C ILE A 278 -11.15 23.86 13.98
N GLY A 279 -11.74 22.67 13.94
CA GLY A 279 -12.97 22.34 14.61
C GLY A 279 -13.21 20.85 14.44
N PHE A 280 -12.27 20.02 14.92
CA PHE A 280 -12.39 18.56 14.87
C PHE A 280 -13.75 18.17 15.44
N ARG A 281 -14.63 17.73 14.54
CA ARG A 281 -15.91 17.18 14.94
C ARG A 281 -15.62 15.89 15.70
N SER A 282 -16.38 15.63 16.76
CA SER A 282 -16.52 14.28 17.29
C SER A 282 -16.79 13.32 16.10
N GLY A 283 -15.87 12.40 15.83
CA GLY A 283 -15.93 11.50 14.66
C GLY A 283 -14.91 11.76 13.54
N LEU A 284 -13.83 12.51 13.76
CA LEU A 284 -12.68 12.55 12.84
C LEU A 284 -12.17 11.14 12.56
N ASN A 285 -11.82 10.84 11.29
CA ASN A 285 -11.42 9.50 10.88
C ASN A 285 -9.94 9.40 10.50
N LEU A 286 -9.09 9.15 11.48
CA LEU A 286 -7.66 8.88 11.33
C LEU A 286 -7.35 7.37 11.19
N SER A 287 -8.33 6.57 10.78
CA SER A 287 -8.15 5.12 10.70
C SER A 287 -7.05 4.74 9.70
N GLY A 288 -6.12 3.89 10.10
CA GLY A 288 -5.07 3.37 9.22
C GLY A 288 -3.96 4.36 8.87
N LEU A 289 -3.95 5.56 9.45
CA LEU A 289 -2.93 6.57 9.16
C LEU A 289 -1.62 6.27 9.88
N ASP A 290 -0.52 6.71 9.27
CA ASP A 290 0.80 6.74 9.88
C ASP A 290 1.02 8.05 10.64
N LEU A 291 0.88 7.97 11.95
CA LEU A 291 1.16 8.99 12.95
C LEU A 291 2.38 8.56 13.81
N SER A 292 3.22 7.67 13.29
CA SER A 292 4.40 7.23 14.02
C SER A 292 5.31 8.41 14.29
N ARG A 293 5.90 8.45 15.50
CA ARG A 293 6.78 9.53 15.99
C ARG A 293 6.14 10.92 16.05
N ALA A 294 4.83 11.02 15.88
CA ALA A 294 4.11 12.29 15.96
C ALA A 294 4.20 12.88 17.38
N ASN A 295 4.31 14.20 17.48
CA ASN A 295 4.20 14.95 18.72
C ASN A 295 2.76 15.43 18.90
N LEU A 296 2.00 14.65 19.66
CA LEU A 296 0.58 14.84 19.97
C LEU A 296 0.37 15.16 21.46
N ARG A 297 1.38 15.73 22.12
CA ARG A 297 1.32 16.09 23.54
C ARG A 297 0.17 17.05 23.83
N CYS A 298 -0.61 16.71 24.84
CA CYS A 298 -1.75 17.49 25.32
C CYS A 298 -2.86 17.71 24.27
N VAL A 299 -2.84 16.97 23.15
CA VAL A 299 -3.86 17.11 22.10
C VAL A 299 -5.15 16.45 22.56
N ASN A 300 -6.29 17.02 22.20
CA ASN A 300 -7.58 16.37 22.43
C ASN A 300 -8.05 15.68 21.16
N LEU A 301 -7.99 14.35 21.19
CA LEU A 301 -8.44 13.38 20.22
C LEU A 301 -9.66 12.59 20.74
N SER A 302 -10.47 13.21 21.60
CA SER A 302 -11.65 12.57 22.16
C SER A 302 -12.67 12.25 21.06
N GLY A 303 -13.18 11.01 21.05
CA GLY A 303 -14.18 10.55 20.08
C GLY A 303 -13.66 10.36 18.64
N VAL A 304 -12.34 10.40 18.43
CA VAL A 304 -11.72 10.21 17.12
C VAL A 304 -11.66 8.72 16.77
N ASN A 305 -11.80 8.39 15.49
CA ASN A 305 -11.52 7.05 14.97
C ASN A 305 -10.07 6.94 14.54
N LEU A 306 -9.27 6.23 15.32
CA LEU A 306 -7.86 5.87 15.10
C LEU A 306 -7.69 4.38 14.79
N SER A 307 -8.77 3.67 14.43
CA SER A 307 -8.71 2.22 14.24
C SER A 307 -7.62 1.84 13.23
N ASN A 308 -6.75 0.89 13.59
CA ASN A 308 -5.60 0.44 12.79
C ASN A 308 -4.55 1.51 12.46
N ALA A 309 -4.58 2.69 13.08
CA ALA A 309 -3.55 3.71 12.89
C ALA A 309 -2.20 3.28 13.51
N ASP A 310 -1.09 3.74 12.95
CA ASP A 310 0.24 3.58 13.52
C ASP A 310 0.62 4.85 14.29
N LEU A 311 0.71 4.75 15.62
CA LEU A 311 1.20 5.79 16.54
C LEU A 311 2.47 5.34 17.26
N SER A 312 3.20 4.38 16.69
CA SER A 312 4.41 3.88 17.31
C SER A 312 5.43 4.99 17.51
N TYR A 313 6.12 4.97 18.65
CA TYR A 313 7.09 6.01 19.06
C TYR A 313 6.52 7.45 19.16
N ALA A 314 5.20 7.65 19.07
CA ALA A 314 4.61 8.99 19.20
C ALA A 314 4.77 9.55 20.62
N ASP A 315 4.89 10.87 20.74
CA ASP A 315 4.81 11.58 22.01
C ASP A 315 3.38 12.08 22.22
N LEU A 316 2.63 11.38 23.06
CA LEU A 316 1.21 11.54 23.38
C LEU A 316 1.02 11.94 24.86
N GLU A 317 2.03 12.55 25.49
CA GLU A 317 1.94 12.94 26.90
C GLU A 317 0.70 13.82 27.13
N GLN A 318 -0.14 13.46 28.10
CA GLN A 318 -1.38 14.14 28.47
C GLN A 318 -2.39 14.29 27.31
N VAL A 319 -2.31 13.43 26.28
CA VAL A 319 -3.32 13.38 25.22
C VAL A 319 -4.69 13.00 25.82
N ASN A 320 -5.78 13.56 25.28
CA ASN A 320 -7.12 13.11 25.58
C ASN A 320 -7.65 12.23 24.43
N LEU A 321 -7.84 10.95 24.70
CA LEU A 321 -8.41 9.91 23.83
C LEU A 321 -9.75 9.38 24.38
N ASP A 322 -10.41 10.13 25.26
CA ASP A 322 -11.70 9.73 25.82
C ASP A 322 -12.70 9.43 24.70
N ASN A 323 -13.45 8.34 24.78
CA ASN A 323 -14.43 7.89 23.79
C ASN A 323 -13.86 7.59 22.38
N ALA A 324 -12.53 7.58 22.19
CA ALA A 324 -11.93 7.29 20.89
C ALA A 324 -12.12 5.81 20.48
N ASN A 325 -12.14 5.57 19.17
CA ASN A 325 -12.02 4.21 18.62
C ASN A 325 -10.57 3.96 18.23
N ILE A 326 -9.86 3.17 19.01
CA ILE A 326 -8.46 2.79 18.78
C ILE A 326 -8.31 1.28 18.50
N GLU A 327 -9.38 0.63 18.04
CA GLU A 327 -9.38 -0.81 17.70
C GLU A 327 -8.23 -1.15 16.74
N GLY A 328 -7.37 -2.09 17.14
CA GLY A 328 -6.21 -2.54 16.36
C GLY A 328 -5.11 -1.49 16.14
N ALA A 329 -5.18 -0.31 16.77
CA ALA A 329 -4.17 0.73 16.62
C ALA A 329 -2.84 0.35 17.30
N ASN A 330 -1.72 0.84 16.76
CA ASN A 330 -0.39 0.55 17.25
C ASN A 330 0.22 1.75 18.01
N PHE A 331 0.30 1.67 19.33
CA PHE A 331 0.96 2.61 20.23
C PHE A 331 2.29 2.08 20.79
N SER A 332 2.90 1.09 20.12
CA SER A 332 4.12 0.48 20.63
C SER A 332 5.23 1.53 20.83
N LEU A 333 5.89 1.48 21.99
CA LEU A 333 6.96 2.42 22.37
C LEU A 333 6.55 3.91 22.43
N ALA A 334 5.25 4.22 22.41
CA ALA A 334 4.76 5.59 22.51
C ALA A 334 4.83 6.13 23.96
N ASN A 335 4.90 7.45 24.09
CA ASN A 335 4.83 8.13 25.39
C ASN A 335 3.41 8.64 25.66
N LEU A 336 2.62 7.95 26.49
CA LEU A 336 1.26 8.32 26.90
C LEU A 336 1.18 8.75 28.38
N GLU A 337 2.27 9.28 28.94
CA GLU A 337 2.29 9.73 30.34
C GLU A 337 1.14 10.72 30.60
N GLY A 338 0.29 10.44 31.59
CA GLY A 338 -0.83 11.30 31.99
C GLY A 338 -2.00 11.34 30.99
N ALA A 339 -2.03 10.46 29.98
CA ALA A 339 -3.09 10.43 28.98
C ALA A 339 -4.46 10.07 29.57
N TRP A 340 -5.52 10.66 29.02
CA TRP A 340 -6.92 10.37 29.36
C TRP A 340 -7.50 9.43 28.31
N MET A 341 -7.93 8.25 28.73
CA MET A 341 -8.40 7.17 27.85
C MET A 341 -9.66 6.53 28.44
N ASN A 342 -10.63 7.36 28.81
CA ASN A 342 -11.89 6.90 29.41
C ASN A 342 -12.91 6.53 28.33
N ASP A 343 -13.65 5.45 28.54
CA ASP A 343 -14.74 4.99 27.67
C ASP A 343 -14.32 4.74 26.19
N MET A 344 -13.05 4.40 25.95
CA MET A 344 -12.53 4.11 24.62
C MET A 344 -12.83 2.68 24.14
N LYS A 345 -12.84 2.48 22.83
CA LYS A 345 -12.83 1.15 22.20
C LYS A 345 -11.40 0.78 21.83
N ALA A 346 -10.80 -0.15 22.56
CA ALA A 346 -9.39 -0.51 22.40
C ALA A 346 -9.15 -1.99 22.13
N ARG A 347 -10.16 -2.66 21.55
CA ARG A 347 -10.06 -4.08 21.25
C ARG A 347 -8.86 -4.35 20.34
N GLY A 348 -7.98 -5.26 20.75
CA GLY A 348 -6.78 -5.61 19.99
C GLY A 348 -5.76 -4.49 19.78
N ALA A 349 -5.89 -3.35 20.49
CA ALA A 349 -4.90 -2.28 20.41
C ALA A 349 -3.56 -2.71 21.02
N VAL A 350 -2.46 -2.19 20.49
CA VAL A 350 -1.10 -2.59 20.90
C VAL A 350 -0.39 -1.43 21.58
N PHE A 351 -0.05 -1.59 22.85
CA PHE A 351 0.67 -0.65 23.71
C PHE A 351 1.99 -1.25 24.21
N SER A 352 2.53 -2.23 23.49
CA SER A 352 3.75 -2.91 23.90
C SER A 352 4.89 -1.91 24.16
N ASN A 353 5.56 -2.02 25.31
CA ASN A 353 6.64 -1.13 25.75
C ASN A 353 6.26 0.37 25.86
N ALA A 354 4.96 0.73 25.88
CA ALA A 354 4.54 2.12 25.99
C ALA A 354 4.71 2.67 27.42
N ASN A 355 4.90 3.99 27.53
CA ASN A 355 4.87 4.70 28.80
C ASN A 355 3.43 5.17 29.10
N LEU A 356 2.80 4.63 30.13
CA LEU A 356 1.41 4.91 30.56
C LEU A 356 1.37 5.40 32.02
N GLU A 357 2.49 5.90 32.54
CA GLU A 357 2.55 6.47 33.90
C GLU A 357 1.50 7.59 34.05
N TYR A 358 0.79 7.61 35.17
CA TYR A 358 -0.31 8.55 35.46
C TYR A 358 -1.50 8.54 34.48
N ALA A 359 -1.57 7.57 33.56
CA ALA A 359 -2.69 7.45 32.62
C ALA A 359 -3.91 6.75 33.24
N ALA A 360 -5.09 7.08 32.73
CA ALA A 360 -6.34 6.42 33.09
C ALA A 360 -6.93 5.71 31.87
N LEU A 361 -6.95 4.38 31.90
CA LEU A 361 -7.50 3.51 30.84
C LEU A 361 -8.78 2.87 31.34
N HIS A 362 -9.89 3.22 30.70
CA HIS A 362 -11.20 2.65 30.97
C HIS A 362 -11.94 2.30 29.68
N GLY A 363 -12.55 1.11 29.61
CA GLY A 363 -13.43 0.75 28.49
C GLY A 363 -13.38 -0.71 28.06
N ASP A 364 -13.60 -0.93 26.76
CA ASP A 364 -13.48 -2.23 26.08
C ASP A 364 -12.01 -2.45 25.69
N LEU A 365 -11.32 -3.27 26.49
CA LEU A 365 -9.89 -3.57 26.39
C LEU A 365 -9.67 -5.06 26.03
N VAL A 366 -10.66 -5.69 25.39
CA VAL A 366 -10.59 -7.11 25.02
C VAL A 366 -9.43 -7.34 24.05
N ASP A 367 -8.67 -8.41 24.24
CA ASP A 367 -7.51 -8.75 23.41
C ASP A 367 -6.40 -7.64 23.35
N ILE A 368 -6.40 -6.64 24.24
CA ILE A 368 -5.39 -5.56 24.26
C ILE A 368 -3.99 -6.10 24.57
N ASP A 369 -2.96 -5.54 23.95
CA ASP A 369 -1.56 -5.86 24.26
C ASP A 369 -0.90 -4.72 25.05
N LEU A 370 -0.66 -4.96 26.33
CA LEU A 370 0.02 -4.08 27.29
C LEU A 370 1.35 -4.70 27.77
N SER A 371 1.94 -5.61 27.00
CA SER A 371 3.23 -6.22 27.37
C SER A 371 4.34 -5.18 27.56
N ASP A 372 5.15 -5.36 28.60
CA ASP A 372 6.22 -4.42 29.00
C ASP A 372 5.76 -2.96 29.27
N ALA A 373 4.45 -2.71 29.31
CA ALA A 373 3.91 -1.37 29.49
C ALA A 373 4.21 -0.84 30.89
N LYS A 374 4.55 0.46 30.97
CA LYS A 374 4.85 1.11 32.24
C LYS A 374 3.63 1.86 32.75
N PHE A 375 3.00 1.36 33.81
CA PHE A 375 2.10 2.14 34.64
C PHE A 375 2.79 2.47 35.95
N GLY A 376 2.54 3.67 36.45
CA GLY A 376 3.17 4.18 37.67
C GLY A 376 2.55 5.50 38.11
N GLY A 377 2.68 5.80 39.41
CA GLY A 377 2.17 7.02 40.02
C GLY A 377 0.79 6.90 40.70
N ASP A 378 0.37 7.98 41.35
CA ASP A 378 -0.79 8.00 42.27
C ASP A 378 -2.17 7.80 41.59
N ARG A 379 -2.23 7.74 40.25
CA ARG A 379 -3.46 7.67 39.45
C ARG A 379 -3.39 6.67 38.30
N CYS A 380 -3.00 5.43 38.59
CA CYS A 380 -3.07 4.34 37.60
C CYS A 380 -4.45 3.70 37.65
N TRP A 381 -5.35 4.06 36.74
CA TRP A 381 -6.66 3.40 36.62
C TRP A 381 -6.66 2.51 35.39
N LEU A 382 -6.85 1.20 35.60
CA LEU A 382 -6.97 0.21 34.54
C LEU A 382 -8.21 -0.63 34.82
N GLN A 383 -9.36 -0.12 34.40
CA GLN A 383 -10.67 -0.69 34.71
C GLN A 383 -11.46 -0.98 33.43
N GLY A 384 -12.13 -2.13 33.35
CA GLY A 384 -12.96 -2.45 32.20
C GLY A 384 -12.97 -3.92 31.86
N ASP A 385 -13.26 -4.23 30.60
CA ASP A 385 -13.18 -5.59 30.07
C ASP A 385 -11.79 -5.84 29.46
N LEU A 386 -10.95 -6.54 30.21
CA LEU A 386 -9.60 -6.99 29.83
C LEU A 386 -9.59 -8.49 29.48
N THR A 387 -10.69 -9.04 28.96
CA THR A 387 -10.74 -10.45 28.54
C THR A 387 -9.64 -10.73 27.51
N ASN A 388 -8.82 -11.75 27.75
CA ASN A 388 -7.64 -12.14 26.97
C ASN A 388 -6.56 -11.07 26.80
N ALA A 389 -6.55 -10.02 27.64
CA ALA A 389 -5.50 -9.00 27.58
C ALA A 389 -4.11 -9.61 27.81
N ASN A 390 -3.10 -9.11 27.12
CA ASN A 390 -1.70 -9.40 27.38
C ASN A 390 -1.09 -8.32 28.28
N LEU A 391 -0.74 -8.68 29.52
CA LEU A 391 -0.14 -7.82 30.54
C LEU A 391 1.22 -8.37 30.99
N GLU A 392 1.81 -9.27 30.19
CA GLU A 392 3.12 -9.88 30.47
C GLU A 392 4.19 -8.81 30.72
N ASP A 393 4.94 -8.96 31.80
CA ASP A 393 6.01 -8.03 32.22
C ASP A 393 5.55 -6.56 32.44
N ALA A 394 4.24 -6.29 32.48
CA ALA A 394 3.73 -4.94 32.70
C ALA A 394 3.95 -4.46 34.15
N TYR A 395 4.26 -3.17 34.30
CA TYR A 395 4.45 -2.51 35.60
C TYR A 395 3.12 -1.89 36.01
N LEU A 396 2.46 -2.43 37.05
CA LEU A 396 1.12 -2.00 37.53
C LEU A 396 1.12 -1.74 39.05
N GLU A 397 2.23 -1.24 39.61
CA GLU A 397 2.32 -0.97 41.05
C GLU A 397 1.32 0.14 41.45
N ASN A 398 0.52 -0.14 42.49
CA ASN A 398 -0.59 0.69 42.97
C ASN A 398 -1.74 0.90 41.96
N ALA A 399 -1.84 0.09 40.89
CA ALA A 399 -2.92 0.22 39.92
C ALA A 399 -4.29 -0.08 40.54
N ASN A 400 -5.31 0.70 40.17
CA ASN A 400 -6.69 0.44 40.51
C ASN A 400 -7.35 -0.34 39.36
N MET A 401 -7.64 -1.61 39.63
CA MET A 401 -8.26 -2.59 38.73
C MET A 401 -9.53 -3.18 39.35
N LYS A 402 -10.16 -2.41 40.24
CA LYS A 402 -11.34 -2.82 40.98
C LYS A 402 -12.51 -3.16 40.04
N ASN A 403 -13.15 -4.29 40.26
CA ASN A 403 -14.28 -4.81 39.47
C ASN A 403 -13.97 -5.03 37.97
N SER A 404 -12.70 -5.08 37.56
CA SER A 404 -12.32 -5.37 36.16
C SER A 404 -12.64 -6.82 35.77
N ILE A 405 -12.91 -7.05 34.50
CA ILE A 405 -13.04 -8.40 33.92
C ILE A 405 -11.68 -8.77 33.34
N LEU A 406 -11.00 -9.77 33.88
CA LEU A 406 -9.64 -10.20 33.50
C LEU A 406 -9.64 -11.67 33.05
N LYS A 407 -10.74 -12.13 32.45
CA LYS A 407 -10.87 -13.53 32.06
C LYS A 407 -9.84 -13.92 31.03
N GLY A 408 -9.09 -14.98 31.26
CA GLY A 408 -8.06 -15.44 30.33
C GLY A 408 -6.90 -14.47 30.10
N ALA A 409 -6.76 -13.41 30.90
CA ALA A 409 -5.68 -12.45 30.73
C ALA A 409 -4.31 -13.10 31.03
N ASN A 410 -3.31 -12.79 30.21
CA ASN A 410 -1.91 -13.14 30.47
C ASN A 410 -1.30 -12.08 31.39
N MET A 411 -1.00 -12.43 32.63
CA MET A 411 -0.40 -11.55 33.65
C MET A 411 0.91 -12.15 34.18
N ILE A 412 1.65 -12.86 33.32
CA ILE A 412 2.94 -13.46 33.68
C ILE A 412 3.95 -12.36 34.02
N ASN A 413 4.69 -12.53 35.12
CA ASN A 413 5.69 -11.57 35.62
C ASN A 413 5.17 -10.14 35.91
N THR A 414 3.85 -9.90 35.86
CA THR A 414 3.29 -8.56 36.05
C THR A 414 3.55 -8.04 37.46
N ASN A 415 3.96 -6.78 37.60
CA ASN A 415 4.15 -6.15 38.91
C ASN A 415 2.85 -5.52 39.41
N LEU A 416 2.10 -6.21 40.26
CA LEU A 416 0.80 -5.77 40.83
C LEU A 416 0.90 -5.33 42.30
N ARG A 417 2.10 -4.95 42.75
CA ARG A 417 2.33 -4.59 44.16
C ARG A 417 1.38 -3.46 44.57
N ASN A 418 0.68 -3.62 45.70
CA ASN A 418 -0.34 -2.71 46.22
C ASN A 418 -1.51 -2.37 45.28
N ALA A 419 -1.73 -3.12 44.19
CA ALA A 419 -2.84 -2.88 43.28
C ALA A 419 -4.19 -3.20 43.94
N ASP A 420 -5.25 -2.46 43.62
CA ASP A 420 -6.62 -2.78 44.04
C ASP A 420 -7.33 -3.59 42.96
N LEU A 421 -7.43 -4.91 43.17
CA LEU A 421 -8.13 -5.86 42.29
C LEU A 421 -9.48 -6.27 42.89
N SER A 422 -10.00 -5.55 43.90
CA SER A 422 -11.18 -6.02 44.61
C SER A 422 -12.40 -6.18 43.68
N GLY A 423 -13.06 -7.33 43.79
CA GLY A 423 -14.20 -7.70 42.95
C GLY A 423 -13.87 -7.98 41.48
N ALA A 424 -12.59 -8.03 41.09
CA ALA A 424 -12.19 -8.39 39.73
C ALA A 424 -12.48 -9.87 39.40
N ASP A 425 -12.88 -10.13 38.16
CA ASP A 425 -13.12 -11.48 37.65
C ASP A 425 -11.85 -12.03 36.97
N LEU A 426 -11.12 -12.88 37.68
CA LEU A 426 -9.84 -13.46 37.24
C LEU A 426 -10.00 -14.88 36.65
N GLU A 427 -11.20 -15.28 36.21
CA GLU A 427 -11.43 -16.63 35.69
C GLU A 427 -10.49 -16.96 34.51
N GLY A 428 -9.57 -17.90 34.70
CA GLY A 428 -8.63 -18.34 33.67
C GLY A 428 -7.45 -17.41 33.42
N ALA A 429 -7.26 -16.34 34.21
CA ALA A 429 -6.08 -15.49 34.12
C ALA A 429 -4.80 -16.26 34.52
N ASP A 430 -3.70 -16.03 33.81
CA ASP A 430 -2.37 -16.57 34.15
C ASP A 430 -1.58 -15.53 34.95
N LEU A 431 -1.40 -15.78 36.24
CA LEU A 431 -0.66 -14.92 37.17
C LEU A 431 0.71 -15.52 37.53
N THR A 432 1.27 -16.39 36.68
CA THR A 432 2.57 -17.03 36.95
C THR A 432 3.63 -15.96 37.18
N ASP A 433 4.33 -16.05 38.32
CA ASP A 433 5.38 -15.11 38.73
C ASP A 433 4.95 -13.64 38.90
N ALA A 434 3.64 -13.34 38.92
CA ALA A 434 3.13 -12.00 39.21
C ALA A 434 3.42 -11.57 40.67
N ASN A 435 3.84 -10.31 40.85
CA ASN A 435 4.10 -9.75 42.18
C ASN A 435 2.83 -9.12 42.79
N LEU A 436 2.10 -9.89 43.60
CA LEU A 436 0.86 -9.45 44.26
C LEU A 436 1.05 -8.83 45.65
N LYS A 437 2.28 -8.48 46.04
CA LYS A 437 2.56 -8.03 47.42
C LYS A 437 1.74 -6.79 47.78
N GLY A 438 0.86 -6.93 48.78
CA GLY A 438 0.02 -5.84 49.27
C GLY A 438 -1.18 -5.50 48.38
N ALA A 439 -1.42 -6.26 47.30
CA ALA A 439 -2.59 -6.09 46.46
C ALA A 439 -3.88 -6.41 47.25
N ASN A 440 -4.98 -5.74 46.93
CA ASN A 440 -6.29 -6.01 47.51
C ASN A 440 -7.07 -6.97 46.61
N LEU A 441 -7.19 -8.23 47.02
CA LEU A 441 -7.85 -9.31 46.25
C LEU A 441 -9.26 -9.63 46.73
N LYS A 442 -9.85 -8.80 47.60
CA LYS A 442 -11.18 -9.04 48.18
C LYS A 442 -12.24 -9.21 47.10
N GLY A 443 -13.05 -10.26 47.16
CA GLY A 443 -14.12 -10.54 46.21
C GLY A 443 -13.65 -11.15 44.88
N THR A 444 -12.37 -11.51 44.76
CA THR A 444 -11.83 -12.25 43.62
C THR A 444 -11.80 -13.76 43.91
N ILE A 445 -11.57 -14.59 42.88
CA ILE A 445 -11.34 -16.04 43.06
C ILE A 445 -10.06 -16.36 43.85
N LEU A 446 -9.22 -15.35 44.14
CA LEU A 446 -7.98 -15.48 44.90
C LEU A 446 -8.13 -15.05 46.37
N GLU A 447 -9.30 -14.50 46.78
CA GLU A 447 -9.53 -14.01 48.16
C GLU A 447 -9.30 -15.09 49.23
N GLU A 448 -9.57 -16.36 48.92
CA GLU A 448 -9.40 -17.46 49.87
C GLU A 448 -7.96 -18.01 49.94
N ASN A 449 -7.00 -17.41 49.23
CA ASN A 449 -5.61 -17.87 49.13
C ASN A 449 -4.54 -16.95 49.76
N GLU A 450 -4.92 -15.90 50.51
CA GLU A 450 -3.98 -15.03 51.27
C GLU A 450 -3.46 -15.61 52.60
#